data_AF-A0A4Q3YLT7-F1
#
_entry.id   AF-A0A4Q3YLT7-F1
#
_cell.length_a   1.000
_cell.length_b   1.000
_cell.length_c   1.000
_cell.angle_alpha   90.00
_cell.angle_beta   90.00
_cell.angle_gamma   90.00
#
_symmetry.space_group_name_H-M   'P 1'
#
loop_
_entity.id
_entity.type
_entity.pdbx_description
1 polymer ?
#
loop_
_entity_poly.entity_id
_entity_poly.type
_entity_poly.pdbx_seq_one_letter_code
_entity_poly.pdbx_strand_id
1 'polypeptide(L)'
;MQLKHIHRLLTVIVCAFVAGVIYISVVIADRQTALQRVSRYNAAWTVSQAMTEFLRLENVLKGYTQSTGEFEELVLRLDIMFSRIDTFQEGVSEAEDKRSLRQFVRNEPKNEAALAMLKHSLMSLDAVIGIDGEKLNSTEALRLLLPVDPEMTALAARASAFGAERVAEDKSELYRLHLVFTGLACGLILCSIVLIVLLLMQNKALAKA
;
A
#
# COMPACT_ATOMS: atom_id res chain seq x y z
N MET A 1 44.49 -35.84 -20.23
CA MET A 1 43.26 -36.18 -19.47
C MET A 1 42.74 -35.00 -18.63
N GLN A 2 43.61 -34.22 -17.97
CA GLN A 2 43.27 -33.05 -17.12
C GLN A 2 42.45 -31.94 -17.82
N LEU A 3 42.73 -31.61 -19.09
CA LEU A 3 42.05 -30.52 -19.82
C LEU A 3 40.54 -30.78 -20.02
N LYS A 4 40.15 -32.03 -20.25
CA LYS A 4 38.76 -32.44 -20.51
C LYS A 4 37.89 -32.34 -19.25
N HIS A 5 38.50 -32.52 -18.08
CA HIS A 5 37.84 -32.33 -16.78
C HIS A 5 37.62 -30.85 -16.48
N ILE A 6 38.61 -29.99 -16.78
CA ILE A 6 38.48 -28.55 -16.57
C ILE A 6 37.38 -27.95 -17.46
N HIS A 7 37.33 -28.34 -18.74
CA HIS A 7 36.25 -27.89 -19.63
C HIS A 7 34.86 -28.33 -19.16
N ARG A 8 34.70 -29.59 -18.71
CA ARG A 8 33.43 -30.05 -18.11
C ARG A 8 33.06 -29.26 -16.88
N LEU A 9 34.02 -28.96 -16.01
CA LEU A 9 33.80 -28.21 -14.79
C LEU A 9 33.36 -26.77 -15.10
N LEU A 10 33.99 -26.14 -16.10
CA LEU A 10 33.62 -24.81 -16.57
C LEU A 10 32.20 -24.79 -17.15
N THR A 11 31.83 -25.78 -17.97
CA THR A 11 30.47 -25.91 -18.51
C THR A 11 29.43 -26.05 -17.40
N VAL A 12 29.70 -26.86 -16.37
CA VAL A 12 28.81 -27.03 -15.22
C VAL A 12 28.64 -25.71 -14.46
N ILE A 13 29.73 -24.96 -14.25
CA ILE A 13 29.70 -23.65 -13.59
C ILE A 13 28.87 -22.63 -14.40
N VAL A 14 29.06 -22.57 -15.71
CA VAL A 14 28.30 -21.66 -16.59
C VAL A 14 26.81 -22.02 -16.57
N CYS A 15 26.46 -23.31 -16.65
CA CYS A 15 25.07 -23.76 -16.53
C CYS A 15 24.45 -23.38 -15.17
N ALA A 16 25.20 -23.53 -14.07
CA ALA A 16 24.74 -23.11 -12.74
C ALA A 16 24.52 -21.59 -12.67
N PHE A 17 25.35 -20.79 -13.34
CA PHE A 17 25.22 -19.34 -13.39
C PHE A 17 23.94 -18.92 -14.13
N VAL A 18 23.67 -19.54 -15.28
CA VAL A 18 22.45 -19.29 -16.07
C VAL A 18 21.20 -19.67 -15.27
N ALA A 19 21.21 -20.80 -14.58
CA ALA A 19 20.11 -21.20 -13.69
C ALA A 19 19.90 -20.17 -12.55
N GLY A 20 20.99 -19.65 -11.98
CA GLY A 20 20.95 -18.59 -10.97
C GLY A 20 20.34 -17.28 -11.49
N VAL A 21 20.69 -16.85 -12.71
CA VAL A 21 20.11 -15.64 -13.33
C VAL A 21 18.61 -15.83 -13.58
N ILE A 22 18.20 -16.97 -14.14
CA ILE A 22 16.78 -17.28 -14.36
C ILE A 22 16.01 -17.25 -13.03
N TYR A 23 16.58 -17.86 -11.99
CA TYR A 23 15.98 -17.86 -10.66
C TYR A 23 15.88 -16.44 -10.07
N ILE A 24 16.92 -15.61 -10.18
CA ILE A 24 16.90 -14.21 -9.74
C ILE A 24 15.82 -13.42 -10.49
N SER A 25 15.67 -13.60 -11.81
CA SER A 25 14.63 -12.94 -12.58
C SER A 25 13.23 -13.33 -12.12
N VAL A 26 12.98 -14.61 -11.83
CA VAL A 26 11.70 -15.06 -11.26
C VAL A 26 11.45 -14.45 -9.88
N VAL A 27 12.45 -14.46 -9.00
CA VAL A 27 12.34 -13.88 -7.65
C VAL A 27 12.13 -12.36 -7.67
N ILE A 28 12.72 -11.64 -8.62
CA ILE A 28 12.50 -10.20 -8.80
C ILE A 28 11.07 -9.94 -9.32
N ALA A 29 10.57 -10.79 -10.22
CA ALA A 29 9.18 -10.70 -10.66
C ALA A 29 8.22 -10.88 -9.48
N ASP A 30 8.45 -11.90 -8.64
CA ASP A 30 7.69 -12.14 -7.40
C ASP A 30 7.79 -10.96 -6.42
N ARG A 31 8.96 -10.29 -6.33
CA ARG A 31 9.16 -9.07 -5.52
C ARG A 31 8.32 -7.90 -6.00
N GLN A 32 8.17 -7.71 -7.31
CA GLN A 32 7.29 -6.68 -7.86
C GLN A 32 5.83 -7.01 -7.57
N THR A 33 5.44 -8.28 -7.64
CA THR A 33 4.07 -8.71 -7.30
C THR A 33 3.80 -8.60 -5.80
N ALA A 34 4.75 -8.90 -4.94
CA ALA A 34 4.62 -8.78 -3.49
C ALA A 34 4.56 -7.30 -3.03
N LEU A 35 5.34 -6.41 -3.65
CA LEU A 35 5.22 -4.95 -3.43
C LEU A 35 3.86 -4.42 -3.93
N GLN A 36 3.30 -4.98 -5.01
CA GLN A 36 1.92 -4.72 -5.40
C GLN A 36 0.91 -5.28 -4.38
N ARG A 37 1.15 -6.46 -3.80
CA ARG A 37 0.33 -7.04 -2.71
C ARG A 37 0.44 -6.28 -1.38
N VAL A 38 1.48 -5.46 -1.20
CA VAL A 38 1.57 -4.44 -0.14
C VAL A 38 0.59 -3.26 -0.37
N SER A 39 -0.38 -3.44 -1.27
CA SER A 39 -1.80 -3.03 -1.10
C SER A 39 -2.37 -3.21 0.33
N ARG A 40 -1.69 -3.95 1.22
CA ARG A 40 -1.84 -3.96 2.70
C ARG A 40 -2.08 -2.59 3.37
N TYR A 41 -1.87 -1.47 2.68
CA TYR A 41 -2.20 -0.13 3.15
C TYR A 41 -3.51 0.44 2.61
N ASN A 42 -4.24 -0.16 1.68
CA ASN A 42 -5.33 0.54 0.99
C ASN A 42 -6.49 0.89 1.92
N ALA A 43 -6.98 -0.01 2.78
CA ALA A 43 -8.05 0.35 3.71
C ALA A 43 -7.60 1.42 4.73
N ALA A 44 -6.45 1.23 5.37
CA ALA A 44 -5.90 2.20 6.32
C ALA A 44 -5.60 3.55 5.66
N TRP A 45 -5.03 3.54 4.45
CA TRP A 45 -4.70 4.71 3.65
C TRP A 45 -5.97 5.41 3.15
N THR A 46 -6.90 4.71 2.51
CA THR A 46 -8.18 5.27 2.05
C THR A 46 -8.98 5.86 3.21
N VAL A 47 -9.06 5.17 4.35
CA VAL A 47 -9.75 5.71 5.55
C VAL A 47 -8.99 6.92 6.13
N SER A 48 -7.66 6.90 6.17
CA SER A 48 -6.87 8.05 6.63
C SER A 48 -7.00 9.27 5.71
N GLN A 49 -7.09 9.04 4.40
CA GLN A 49 -7.36 10.09 3.41
C GLN A 49 -8.77 10.65 3.61
N ALA A 50 -9.78 9.80 3.79
CA ALA A 50 -11.15 10.22 4.08
C ALA A 50 -11.24 11.02 5.40
N MET A 51 -10.54 10.59 6.45
CA MET A 51 -10.44 11.32 7.71
C MET A 51 -9.80 12.70 7.53
N THR A 52 -8.74 12.79 6.72
CA THR A 52 -8.05 14.06 6.44
C THR A 52 -8.97 15.02 5.68
N GLU A 53 -9.70 14.56 4.66
CA GLU A 53 -10.65 15.39 3.93
C GLU A 53 -11.84 15.81 4.80
N PHE A 54 -12.31 14.93 5.68
CA PHE A 54 -13.35 15.26 6.65
C PHE A 54 -12.91 16.38 7.61
N LEU A 55 -11.70 16.30 8.17
CA LEU A 55 -11.15 17.38 9.02
C LEU A 55 -10.94 18.69 8.24
N ARG A 56 -10.58 18.61 6.96
CA ARG A 56 -10.47 19.79 6.09
C ARG A 56 -11.83 20.45 5.86
N LEU A 57 -12.87 19.66 5.60
CA LEU A 57 -14.24 20.15 5.47
C LEU A 57 -14.69 20.86 6.76
N GLU A 58 -14.47 20.24 7.92
CA GLU A 58 -14.75 20.89 9.20
C GLU A 58 -14.00 22.22 9.37
N ASN A 59 -12.72 22.26 8.98
CA ASN A 59 -11.90 23.45 9.13
C ASN A 59 -12.39 24.60 8.23
N VAL A 60 -12.81 24.30 7.00
CA VAL A 60 -13.44 25.29 6.11
C VAL A 60 -14.75 25.80 6.72
N LEU A 61 -15.57 24.90 7.28
CA LEU A 61 -16.80 25.26 7.97
C LEU A 61 -16.56 26.12 9.23
N LYS A 62 -15.46 25.89 9.95
CA LYS A 62 -15.01 26.74 11.06
C LYS A 62 -14.57 28.12 10.56
N GLY A 63 -13.87 28.22 9.42
CA GLY A 63 -13.56 29.50 8.77
C GLY A 63 -14.80 30.32 8.41
N TYR A 64 -15.87 29.65 8.02
CA TYR A 64 -17.19 30.24 7.80
C TYR A 64 -17.79 30.91 9.04
N THR A 65 -17.57 30.35 10.23
CA THR A 65 -18.02 31.00 11.49
C THR A 65 -17.27 32.30 11.79
N GLN A 66 -16.08 32.48 11.20
CA GLN A 66 -15.18 33.62 11.42
C GLN A 66 -15.21 34.64 10.28
N SER A 67 -16.14 34.48 9.31
CA SER A 67 -16.24 35.30 8.10
C SER A 67 -14.97 35.32 7.24
N THR A 68 -14.16 34.25 7.30
CA THR A 68 -12.94 34.08 6.50
C THR A 68 -13.05 32.97 5.46
N GLY A 69 -14.17 32.24 5.42
CA GLY A 69 -14.42 31.14 4.48
C GLY A 69 -15.02 31.60 3.15
N GLU A 70 -14.69 30.87 2.08
CA GLU A 70 -15.21 31.05 0.71
C GLU A 70 -16.18 29.93 0.32
N PHE A 71 -17.27 30.26 -0.38
CA PHE A 71 -18.43 29.37 -0.49
C PHE A 71 -18.15 28.26 -1.48
N GLU A 72 -17.48 28.63 -2.55
CA GLU A 72 -16.96 27.74 -3.56
C GLU A 72 -16.02 26.70 -2.94
N GLU A 73 -15.17 27.09 -1.98
CA GLU A 73 -14.27 26.15 -1.29
C GLU A 73 -15.05 25.19 -0.39
N LEU A 74 -16.08 25.67 0.32
CA LEU A 74 -16.93 24.79 1.13
C LEU A 74 -17.67 23.75 0.27
N VAL A 75 -18.27 24.19 -0.84
CA VAL A 75 -18.98 23.31 -1.78
C VAL A 75 -18.01 22.30 -2.41
N LEU A 76 -16.81 22.74 -2.83
CA LEU A 76 -15.79 21.87 -3.38
C LEU A 76 -15.36 20.78 -2.38
N ARG A 77 -15.14 21.15 -1.11
CA ARG A 77 -14.74 20.18 -0.08
C ARG A 77 -15.84 19.17 0.21
N LEU A 78 -17.11 19.61 0.19
CA LEU A 78 -18.25 18.72 0.35
C LEU A 78 -18.35 17.71 -0.80
N ASP A 79 -18.19 18.17 -2.04
CA ASP A 79 -18.19 17.30 -3.23
C ASP A 79 -17.03 16.28 -3.21
N ILE A 80 -15.83 16.73 -2.85
CA ILE A 80 -14.69 15.83 -2.63
C ILE A 80 -15.04 14.75 -1.59
N MET A 81 -15.72 15.12 -0.51
CA MET A 81 -16.06 14.17 0.54
C MET A 81 -17.14 13.16 0.10
N PHE A 82 -18.13 13.58 -0.69
CA PHE A 82 -19.06 12.64 -1.32
C PHE A 82 -18.34 11.65 -2.24
N SER A 83 -17.44 12.14 -3.10
CA SER A 83 -16.62 11.28 -3.96
C SER A 83 -15.79 10.26 -3.16
N ARG A 84 -15.24 10.66 -2.00
CA ARG A 84 -14.55 9.73 -1.09
C ARG A 84 -15.48 8.65 -0.56
N ILE A 85 -16.70 8.99 -0.17
CA ILE A 85 -17.69 8.03 0.34
C ILE A 85 -18.13 7.04 -0.74
N ASP A 86 -18.30 7.51 -1.98
CA ASP A 86 -18.66 6.65 -3.11
C ASP A 86 -17.56 5.62 -3.41
N THR A 87 -16.30 5.97 -3.13
CA THR A 87 -15.17 5.02 -3.22
C THR A 87 -15.34 3.81 -2.29
N PHE A 88 -16.09 3.93 -1.19
CA PHE A 88 -16.43 2.81 -0.30
C PHE A 88 -17.65 1.99 -0.78
N GLN A 89 -18.52 2.56 -1.62
CA GLN A 89 -19.76 1.93 -2.11
C GLN A 89 -19.62 1.31 -3.51
N GLU A 90 -18.85 1.92 -4.41
CA GLU A 90 -18.74 1.50 -5.81
C GLU A 90 -17.74 0.36 -6.05
N GLY A 91 -18.28 -0.83 -6.34
CA GLY A 91 -17.81 -1.61 -7.49
C GLY A 91 -17.62 -3.12 -7.29
N VAL A 92 -18.25 -3.91 -8.16
CA VAL A 92 -18.07 -5.35 -8.41
C VAL A 92 -16.71 -5.67 -9.11
N SER A 93 -15.75 -4.74 -9.11
CA SER A 93 -14.50 -4.90 -9.87
C SER A 93 -13.40 -5.65 -9.10
N GLU A 94 -12.66 -6.48 -9.85
CA GLU A 94 -11.68 -7.49 -9.40
C GLU A 94 -10.31 -6.95 -8.98
N ALA A 95 -10.09 -5.63 -9.03
CA ALA A 95 -8.83 -5.04 -8.56
C ALA A 95 -8.61 -5.37 -7.06
N GLU A 96 -7.48 -6.01 -6.74
CA GLU A 96 -7.13 -6.47 -5.38
C GLU A 96 -7.29 -5.36 -4.32
N ASP A 97 -7.01 -4.12 -4.70
CA ASP A 97 -7.13 -2.92 -3.87
C ASP A 97 -8.55 -2.68 -3.32
N LYS A 98 -9.60 -2.84 -4.14
CA LYS A 98 -10.99 -2.62 -3.70
C LYS A 98 -11.54 -3.79 -2.87
N ARG A 99 -10.94 -4.97 -2.99
CA ARG A 99 -11.32 -6.16 -2.21
C ARG A 99 -10.97 -6.01 -0.73
N SER A 100 -9.78 -5.47 -0.42
CA SER A 100 -9.33 -5.22 0.96
C SER A 100 -10.21 -4.20 1.68
N LEU A 101 -10.59 -3.11 1.01
CA LEU A 101 -11.47 -2.09 1.57
C LEU A 101 -12.87 -2.63 1.87
N ARG A 102 -13.47 -3.37 0.92
CA ARG A 102 -14.77 -4.03 1.15
C ARG A 102 -14.72 -5.04 2.28
N GLN A 103 -13.64 -5.81 2.38
CA GLN A 103 -13.46 -6.76 3.47
C GLN A 103 -13.41 -6.02 4.80
N PHE A 104 -12.62 -4.95 4.92
CA PHE A 104 -12.58 -4.12 6.12
C PHE A 104 -13.97 -3.58 6.52
N VAL A 105 -14.71 -2.99 5.57
CA VAL A 105 -16.04 -2.42 5.83
C VAL A 105 -17.03 -3.50 6.30
N ARG A 106 -17.03 -4.68 5.67
CA ARG A 106 -17.96 -5.78 5.99
C ARG A 106 -17.53 -6.62 7.19
N ASN A 107 -16.27 -6.57 7.60
CA ASN A 107 -15.76 -7.39 8.69
C ASN A 107 -16.39 -7.03 10.04
N GLU A 108 -16.70 -5.75 10.23
CA GLU A 108 -17.25 -5.22 11.48
C GLU A 108 -18.46 -4.33 11.20
N PRO A 109 -19.66 -4.63 11.74
CA PRO A 109 -20.84 -3.79 11.54
C PRO A 109 -20.64 -2.32 11.92
N LYS A 110 -19.75 -2.07 12.89
CA LYS A 110 -19.39 -0.71 13.32
C LYS A 110 -18.67 0.09 12.23
N ASN A 111 -18.00 -0.55 11.26
CA ASN A 111 -17.33 0.16 10.16
C ASN A 111 -18.35 0.68 9.15
N GLU A 112 -19.31 -0.17 8.80
CA GLU A 112 -20.44 0.21 7.93
C GLU A 112 -21.30 1.29 8.59
N ALA A 113 -21.58 1.16 9.89
CA ALA A 113 -22.34 2.17 10.65
C ALA A 113 -21.64 3.55 10.65
N ALA A 114 -20.32 3.59 10.83
CA ALA A 114 -19.56 4.85 10.80
C ALA A 114 -19.64 5.53 9.42
N LEU A 115 -19.51 4.76 8.33
CA LEU A 115 -19.65 5.29 6.96
C LEU A 115 -21.07 5.76 6.65
N ALA A 116 -22.08 5.03 7.11
CA ALA A 116 -23.49 5.41 6.97
C ALA A 116 -23.79 6.71 7.73
N MET A 117 -23.25 6.84 8.95
CA MET A 117 -23.39 8.04 9.78
C MET A 117 -22.71 9.26 9.15
N LEU A 118 -21.50 9.09 8.60
CA LEU A 118 -20.82 10.11 7.83
C LEU A 118 -21.68 10.54 6.62
N LYS A 119 -22.15 9.59 5.81
CA LYS A 119 -22.98 9.87 4.62
C LYS A 119 -24.24 10.66 5.00
N HIS A 120 -24.95 10.21 6.03
CA HIS A 120 -26.16 10.89 6.51
C HIS A 120 -25.87 12.32 6.98
N SER A 121 -24.76 12.53 7.68
CA SER A 121 -24.36 13.85 8.19
C SER A 121 -23.97 14.79 7.05
N LEU A 122 -23.28 14.29 6.02
CA LEU A 122 -22.97 15.08 4.81
C LEU A 122 -24.22 15.43 4.00
N MET A 123 -25.18 14.52 3.85
CA MET A 123 -26.46 14.84 3.20
C MET A 123 -27.24 15.90 3.97
N SER A 124 -27.20 15.84 5.31
CA SER A 124 -27.81 16.86 6.16
C SER A 124 -27.09 18.21 6.03
N LEU A 125 -25.75 18.18 5.94
CA LEU A 125 -24.93 19.35 5.73
C LEU A 125 -25.20 20.01 4.37
N ASP A 126 -25.27 19.22 3.29
CA ASP A 126 -25.60 19.66 1.93
C ASP A 126 -26.94 20.42 1.89
N ALA A 127 -27.96 19.86 2.56
CA ALA A 127 -29.27 20.49 2.67
C ALA A 127 -29.24 21.85 3.41
N VAL A 128 -28.34 22.02 4.38
CA VAL A 128 -28.19 23.27 5.16
C VAL A 128 -27.34 24.31 4.40
N ILE A 129 -26.38 23.87 3.59
CA ILE A 129 -25.54 24.76 2.77
C ILE A 129 -26.36 25.42 1.65
N GLY A 130 -27.29 24.68 1.03
CA GLY A 130 -28.17 25.21 -0.02
C GLY A 130 -27.41 25.73 -1.24
N ILE A 131 -28.06 26.57 -2.05
CA ILE A 131 -27.53 26.98 -3.38
C ILE A 131 -26.56 28.18 -3.29
N ASP A 132 -26.78 29.10 -2.34
CA ASP A 132 -26.14 30.43 -2.39
C ASP A 132 -25.35 30.83 -1.12
N GLY A 133 -25.29 29.99 -0.08
CA GLY A 133 -24.44 30.21 1.11
C GLY A 133 -24.82 31.40 2.02
N GLU A 134 -25.63 32.36 1.56
CA GLU A 134 -25.98 33.61 2.28
C GLU A 134 -26.69 33.39 3.62
N LYS A 135 -27.29 32.21 3.83
CA LYS A 135 -28.00 31.83 5.07
C LYS A 135 -27.36 30.66 5.79
N LEU A 136 -26.11 30.31 5.46
CA LEU A 136 -25.42 29.19 6.10
C LEU A 136 -25.23 29.48 7.59
N ASN A 137 -25.99 28.77 8.43
CA ASN A 137 -25.74 28.71 9.86
C ASN A 137 -24.57 27.76 10.11
N SER A 138 -23.34 28.28 9.99
CA SER A 138 -22.10 27.50 10.13
C SER A 138 -21.96 26.80 11.50
N THR A 139 -22.58 27.35 12.55
CA THR A 139 -22.63 26.71 13.88
C THR A 139 -23.53 25.48 13.87
N GLU A 140 -24.68 25.55 13.23
CA GLU A 140 -25.61 24.42 13.08
C GLU A 140 -25.02 23.37 12.14
N ALA A 141 -24.42 23.79 11.03
CA ALA A 141 -23.71 22.92 10.11
C ALA A 141 -22.59 22.14 10.82
N LEU A 142 -21.80 22.77 11.70
CA LEU A 142 -20.75 22.08 12.44
C LEU A 142 -21.32 21.08 13.46
N ARG A 143 -22.47 21.38 14.07
CA ARG A 143 -23.16 20.45 14.97
C ARG A 143 -23.62 19.16 14.27
N LEU A 144 -23.87 19.21 12.96
CA LEU A 144 -24.20 18.01 12.18
C LEU A 144 -22.99 17.07 12.03
N LEU A 145 -21.78 17.61 11.97
CA LEU A 145 -20.55 16.82 11.82
C LEU A 145 -19.96 16.34 13.16
N LEU A 146 -20.22 17.05 14.25
CA LEU A 146 -19.67 16.76 15.58
C LEU A 146 -19.80 15.28 16.04
N PRO A 147 -20.93 14.59 15.79
CA PRO A 147 -21.06 13.18 16.16
C PRO A 147 -20.17 12.24 15.34
N VAL A 148 -19.73 12.67 14.15
CA VAL A 148 -18.98 11.86 13.18
C VAL A 148 -17.47 11.81 13.50
N ASP A 149 -16.92 12.87 14.12
CA ASP A 149 -15.52 12.96 14.57
C ASP A 149 -15.00 11.70 15.30
N PRO A 150 -15.62 11.24 16.40
CA PRO A 150 -15.15 10.07 17.13
C PRO A 150 -15.25 8.80 16.30
N GLU A 151 -16.29 8.68 15.47
CA GLU A 151 -16.48 7.50 14.62
C GLU A 151 -15.45 7.42 13.50
N MET A 152 -15.12 8.54 12.85
CA MET A 152 -14.08 8.59 11.83
C MET A 152 -12.69 8.34 12.41
N THR A 153 -12.41 8.88 13.60
CA THR A 153 -11.17 8.59 14.34
C THR A 153 -11.08 7.09 14.68
N ALA A 154 -12.17 6.51 15.20
CA ALA A 154 -12.24 5.09 15.53
C ALA A 154 -12.15 4.22 14.28
N LEU A 155 -12.74 4.63 13.15
CA LEU A 155 -12.67 3.93 11.87
C LEU A 155 -11.23 3.90 11.35
N ALA A 156 -10.49 5.02 11.42
CA ALA A 156 -9.08 5.10 11.04
C ALA A 156 -8.18 4.22 11.93
N ALA A 157 -8.43 4.20 13.24
CA ALA A 157 -7.73 3.31 14.17
C ALA A 157 -7.99 1.83 13.85
N ARG A 158 -9.26 1.46 13.61
CA ARG A 158 -9.67 0.10 13.21
C ARG A 158 -9.04 -0.30 11.87
N ALA A 159 -9.02 0.59 10.88
CA ALA A 159 -8.44 0.33 9.57
C ALA A 159 -6.91 0.13 9.67
N SER A 160 -6.25 0.91 10.52
CA SER A 160 -4.82 0.78 10.81
C SER A 160 -4.51 -0.55 11.51
N ALA A 161 -5.33 -0.96 12.49
CA ALA A 161 -5.19 -2.25 13.16
C ALA A 161 -5.42 -3.43 12.19
N PHE A 162 -6.46 -3.35 11.36
CA PHE A 162 -6.74 -4.34 10.31
C PHE A 162 -5.59 -4.46 9.30
N GLY A 163 -4.97 -3.33 8.91
CA GLY A 163 -3.76 -3.32 8.10
C GLY A 163 -2.55 -3.92 8.81
N ALA A 164 -2.36 -3.61 10.10
CA ALA A 164 -1.22 -4.08 10.90
C ALA A 164 -1.25 -5.60 11.17
N GLU A 165 -2.43 -6.18 11.38
CA GLU A 165 -2.61 -7.62 11.61
C GLU A 165 -2.24 -8.44 10.36
N ARG A 166 -2.73 -8.02 9.19
CA ARG A 166 -2.32 -8.59 7.88
C ARG A 166 -0.84 -8.35 7.61
N VAL A 167 -0.26 -7.29 8.15
CA VAL A 167 1.18 -7.02 8.04
C VAL A 167 2.01 -8.01 8.85
N ALA A 168 1.56 -8.38 10.04
CA ALA A 168 2.24 -9.36 10.88
C ALA A 168 2.23 -10.76 10.25
N GLU A 169 1.11 -11.15 9.63
CA GLU A 169 0.93 -12.44 8.98
C GLU A 169 1.89 -12.63 7.78
N ASP A 170 2.07 -11.58 6.97
CA ASP A 170 2.98 -11.57 5.80
C ASP A 170 4.48 -11.46 6.14
N LYS A 171 4.87 -11.05 7.37
CA LYS A 171 6.30 -10.90 7.72
C LYS A 171 7.06 -12.22 7.67
N SER A 172 6.37 -13.34 7.85
CA SER A 172 6.94 -14.69 7.73
C SER A 172 7.46 -14.99 6.32
N GLU A 173 6.83 -14.42 5.29
CA GLU A 173 7.20 -14.62 3.89
C GLU A 173 8.41 -13.75 3.49
N LEU A 174 8.51 -12.54 4.04
CA LEU A 174 9.64 -11.62 3.82
C LEU A 174 10.98 -12.14 4.37
N TYR A 175 10.96 -12.88 5.48
CA TYR A 175 12.16 -13.47 6.07
C TYR A 175 12.74 -14.59 5.19
N ARG A 176 11.88 -15.46 4.65
CA ARG A 176 12.27 -16.52 3.71
C ARG A 176 12.92 -15.93 2.45
N LEU A 177 12.43 -14.78 2.01
CA LEU A 177 12.88 -14.10 0.79
C LEU A 177 14.25 -13.42 0.96
N HIS A 178 14.55 -12.82 2.12
CA HIS A 178 15.90 -12.31 2.41
C HIS A 178 16.93 -13.42 2.54
N LEU A 179 16.57 -14.55 3.17
CA LEU A 179 17.44 -15.72 3.28
C LEU A 179 17.86 -16.27 1.92
N VAL A 180 16.93 -16.34 0.96
CA VAL A 180 17.21 -16.79 -0.41
C VAL A 180 18.16 -15.82 -1.13
N PHE A 181 17.95 -14.50 -1.00
CA PHE A 181 18.81 -13.49 -1.60
C PHE A 181 20.24 -13.52 -1.05
N THR A 182 20.39 -13.59 0.28
CA THR A 182 21.69 -13.69 0.93
C THR A 182 22.38 -15.01 0.58
N GLY A 183 21.66 -16.13 0.57
CA GLY A 183 22.18 -17.43 0.17
C GLY A 183 22.72 -17.44 -1.26
N LEU A 184 22.00 -16.81 -2.21
CA LEU A 184 22.43 -16.67 -3.60
C LEU A 184 23.64 -15.77 -3.77
N ALA A 185 23.66 -14.61 -3.11
CA ALA A 185 24.80 -13.71 -3.15
C ALA A 185 26.08 -14.41 -2.65
N CYS A 186 25.98 -15.13 -1.53
CA CYS A 186 27.08 -15.95 -1.02
C CYS A 186 27.52 -17.04 -2.01
N GLY A 187 26.55 -17.72 -2.66
CA GLY A 187 26.83 -18.73 -3.68
C GLY A 187 27.58 -18.19 -4.90
N LEU A 188 27.18 -17.03 -5.41
CA LEU A 188 27.83 -16.36 -6.56
C LEU A 188 29.25 -15.88 -6.23
N ILE A 189 29.46 -15.38 -5.01
CA ILE A 189 30.79 -14.97 -4.53
C ILE A 189 31.72 -16.20 -4.44
N LEU A 190 31.25 -17.29 -3.83
CA LEU A 190 32.00 -18.54 -3.75
C LEU A 190 32.35 -19.08 -5.14
N CYS A 191 31.41 -19.05 -6.07
CA CYS A 191 31.62 -19.52 -7.43
C CYS A 191 32.66 -18.65 -8.19
N SER A 192 32.59 -17.33 -8.02
CA SER A 192 33.56 -16.38 -8.57
C SER A 192 34.98 -16.65 -8.06
N ILE A 193 35.12 -16.90 -6.75
CA ILE A 193 36.42 -17.23 -6.13
C ILE A 193 36.99 -18.52 -6.73
N VAL A 194 36.17 -19.56 -6.88
CA VAL A 194 36.61 -20.84 -7.48
C VAL A 194 37.06 -20.66 -8.93
N LEU A 195 36.33 -19.86 -9.72
CA LEU A 195 36.69 -19.57 -11.11
C LEU A 195 38.03 -18.82 -11.22
N ILE A 196 38.26 -17.82 -10.37
CA ILE A 196 39.53 -17.09 -10.32
C ILE A 196 40.69 -18.03 -9.99
N VAL A 197 40.52 -18.91 -8.99
CA VAL A 197 41.55 -19.90 -8.62
C VAL A 197 41.85 -20.84 -9.78
N LEU A 198 40.83 -21.36 -10.47
CA LEU A 198 41.00 -22.26 -11.62
C LEU A 198 41.73 -21.58 -12.79
N LEU A 199 41.40 -20.32 -13.09
CA LEU A 199 42.10 -19.55 -14.12
C LEU A 199 43.57 -19.33 -13.77
N LEU A 200 43.88 -18.99 -12.51
CA LEU A 200 45.26 -18.83 -12.05
C LEU A 200 46.05 -20.15 -12.14
N MET A 201 45.41 -21.28 -11.82
CA MET A 201 46.02 -22.61 -11.96
C MET A 201 46.28 -22.96 -13.43
N GLN A 202 45.33 -22.71 -14.34
CA GLN A 202 45.53 -22.92 -15.78
C GLN A 202 46.65 -22.03 -16.33
N ASN A 203 46.68 -20.76 -15.95
CA ASN A 203 47.69 -19.82 -16.45
C ASN A 203 49.10 -20.21 -15.99
N LYS A 204 49.24 -20.69 -14.75
CA LYS A 204 50.50 -21.28 -14.25
C LYS A 204 50.90 -22.57 -14.99
N ALA A 205 49.93 -23.40 -15.37
CA ALA A 205 50.20 -24.62 -16.13
C ALA A 205 50.62 -24.32 -17.57
N LEU A 206 50.04 -23.29 -18.20
CA LEU A 206 50.43 -22.80 -19.53
C LEU A 206 51.80 -22.09 -19.51
N ALA A 207 52.13 -21.35 -18.45
CA ALA A 207 53.43 -20.68 -18.31
C ALA A 207 54.60 -21.63 -17.98
N LYS A 208 54.31 -22.90 -17.64
CA LYS A 208 55.31 -23.95 -17.37
C LYS A 208 55.48 -24.95 -18.52
N ALA A 209 54.65 -24.87 -19.55
CA ALA A 209 54.75 -25.64 -20.79
C ALA A 209 55.56 -24.84 -21.82
#